data_AF-A0A9P9MH84-F1
#
_entry.id   AF-A0A9P9MH84-F1
#
_cell.length_a   1.000
_cell.length_b   1.000
_cell.length_c   1.000
_cell.angle_alpha   90.00
_cell.angle_beta   90.00
_cell.angle_gamma   90.00
#
_symmetry.space_group_name_H-M   'P 1'
#
loop_
_entity.id
_entity.type
_entity.pdbx_description
1 polymer ?
#
loop_
_entity_poly.entity_id
_entity_poly.type
_entity_poly.pdbx_seq_one_letter_code
_entity_poly.pdbx_strand_id
1 'polypeptide(L)'
;GWLRASRRELDPHQSTPDQPVHLHERDLPVESQKVYELNVEMWASSTTYLAGESLRLIVQGCDIATYPNILTRHETEQVNQGYHKIWTGADHKSHLLLPIIGSKF
;
A
#
# COMPACT_ATOMS: atom_id res chain seq x y z
N GLY A 1 4.46 2.23 3.02
CA GLY A 1 3.43 1.26 3.40
C GLY A 1 3.74 -0.03 2.70
N TRP A 2 3.52 -1.16 3.37
CA TRP A 2 3.84 -2.48 2.86
C TRP A 2 2.69 -3.42 3.18
N LEU A 3 2.39 -4.32 2.25
CA LEU A 3 1.42 -5.40 2.47
C LEU A 3 1.85 -6.61 1.66
N ARG A 4 1.97 -7.76 2.34
CA ARG A 4 2.01 -9.06 1.66
C ARG A 4 0.58 -9.41 1.24
N ALA A 5 0.34 -9.62 -0.05
CA ALA A 5 -1.01 -9.85 -0.58
C ALA A 5 -1.74 -11.08 0.03
N SER A 6 -1.00 -12.08 0.54
CA SER A 6 -1.60 -13.20 1.29
C SER A 6 -2.13 -12.80 2.67
N ARG A 7 -1.67 -11.68 3.22
CA ARG A 7 -2.05 -11.14 4.53
C ARG A 7 -3.07 -10.01 4.43
N ARG A 8 -3.84 -9.97 3.34
CA ARG A 8 -4.83 -8.91 3.01
C ARG A 8 -6.12 -8.91 3.84
N GLU A 9 -6.27 -9.85 4.78
CA GLU A 9 -7.50 -9.97 5.57
C GLU A 9 -7.58 -8.82 6.58
N LEU A 10 -8.62 -8.01 6.48
CA LEU A 10 -8.85 -6.86 7.35
C LEU A 10 -9.54 -7.26 8.65
N ASP A 11 -9.21 -6.54 9.72
CA ASP A 11 -10.00 -6.51 10.94
C ASP A 11 -11.19 -5.55 10.74
N PRO A 12 -12.45 -6.03 10.70
CA PRO A 12 -13.62 -5.19 10.43
C PRO A 12 -13.97 -4.26 11.60
N HIS A 13 -13.43 -4.49 12.79
CA HIS A 13 -13.71 -3.69 13.98
C HIS A 13 -12.69 -2.57 14.18
N GLN A 14 -11.47 -2.75 13.69
CA GLN A 14 -10.38 -1.78 13.84
C GLN A 14 -10.11 -0.97 12.56
N SER A 15 -10.44 -1.50 11.38
CA SER A 15 -10.18 -0.81 10.13
C SER A 15 -11.11 0.38 9.91
N THR A 16 -10.56 1.52 9.48
CA THR A 16 -11.30 2.61 8.86
C THR A 16 -11.01 2.64 7.36
N PRO A 17 -11.77 3.39 6.55
CA PRO A 17 -11.47 3.52 5.12
C PRO A 17 -10.04 4.00 4.84
N ASP A 18 -9.54 4.96 5.63
CA ASP A 18 -8.22 5.58 5.48
C ASP A 18 -7.10 4.88 6.27
N GLN A 19 -7.44 4.02 7.24
CA GLN A 19 -6.50 3.25 8.04
C GLN A 19 -6.90 1.77 8.10
N PRO A 20 -6.45 0.95 7.13
CA PRO A 20 -6.72 -0.49 7.16
C PRO A 20 -5.88 -1.19 8.24
N VAL A 21 -6.53 -2.01 9.07
CA VAL A 21 -5.87 -2.88 10.04
C VAL A 21 -6.02 -4.31 9.58
N HIS A 22 -4.91 -5.06 9.48
CA HIS A 22 -4.91 -6.44 9.01
C HIS A 22 -4.81 -7.41 10.18
N LEU A 23 -5.58 -8.50 10.13
CA LEU A 23 -5.60 -9.50 11.20
C LEU A 23 -4.28 -10.25 11.33
N HIS A 24 -3.60 -10.50 10.21
CA HIS A 24 -2.36 -11.28 10.15
C HIS A 24 -2.44 -12.68 10.82
N GLU A 25 -3.63 -13.26 10.95
CA GLU A 25 -3.84 -14.57 11.60
C GLU A 25 -3.49 -15.75 10.69
N ARG A 26 -3.65 -15.59 9.37
CA ARG A 26 -3.40 -16.63 8.38
C ARG A 26 -2.85 -16.06 7.08
N ASP A 27 -2.34 -16.96 6.24
CA ASP A 27 -2.06 -16.67 4.85
C ASP A 27 -3.24 -17.10 3.98
N LEU A 28 -3.69 -16.19 3.12
CA LEU A 28 -4.67 -16.43 2.07
C LEU A 28 -3.94 -16.43 0.71
N PRO A 29 -3.47 -17.57 0.18
CA PRO A 29 -2.69 -17.61 -1.05
C PRO A 29 -3.35 -16.84 -2.20
N VAL A 30 -2.52 -16.16 -3.00
CA VAL A 30 -2.95 -15.44 -4.20
C VAL A 30 -2.91 -16.41 -5.37
N GLU A 31 -4.05 -16.56 -6.03
CA GLU A 31 -4.17 -17.40 -7.22
C GLU A 31 -3.76 -16.62 -8.47
N SER A 32 -3.07 -17.29 -9.40
CA SER A 32 -2.69 -16.67 -10.67
C SER A 32 -3.94 -16.23 -11.45
N GLN A 33 -3.86 -15.07 -12.09
CA GLN A 33 -4.93 -14.44 -12.89
C GLN A 33 -6.18 -14.00 -12.12
N LYS A 34 -6.30 -14.30 -10.82
CA LYS A 34 -7.38 -13.79 -9.98
C LYS A 34 -7.06 -12.39 -9.49
N VAL A 35 -8.07 -11.52 -9.52
CA VAL A 35 -7.95 -10.13 -9.04
C VAL A 35 -8.32 -10.11 -7.56
N TYR A 36 -7.50 -9.42 -6.76
CA TYR A 36 -7.73 -9.22 -5.33
C TYR A 36 -7.67 -7.73 -5.03
N GLU A 37 -8.61 -7.26 -4.20
CA GLU A 37 -8.52 -5.95 -3.59
C GLU A 37 -7.52 -6.00 -2.43
N LEU A 38 -6.66 -4.99 -2.36
CA LEU A 38 -5.61 -4.86 -1.36
C LEU A 38 -5.69 -3.47 -0.75
N ASN A 39 -5.92 -3.39 0.56
CA ASN A 39 -5.94 -2.14 1.30
C ASN A 39 -4.57 -1.93 1.94
N VAL A 40 -3.71 -1.12 1.34
CA VAL A 40 -2.34 -0.93 1.84
C VAL A 40 -2.31 0.24 2.81
N GLU A 41 -1.91 0.00 4.06
CA GLU A 41 -1.76 1.07 5.04
C GLU A 41 -0.65 2.03 4.60
N MET A 42 -1.00 3.31 4.52
CA MET A 42 -0.05 4.40 4.37
C MET A 42 0.13 5.06 5.73
N TRP A 43 1.32 4.89 6.31
CA TRP A 43 1.62 5.51 7.60
C TRP A 43 1.40 7.01 7.56
N ALA A 44 0.83 7.52 8.66
CA ALA A 44 0.47 8.92 8.78
C ALA A 44 1.69 9.81 8.50
N SER A 45 1.50 10.74 7.57
CA SER A 45 2.45 11.80 7.29
C SER A 45 1.71 13.10 7.05
N SER A 46 2.38 14.22 7.30
CA SER A 46 1.86 15.56 7.02
C SER A 46 2.82 16.23 6.07
N THR A 47 2.34 16.65 4.91
CA THR A 47 3.17 17.29 3.88
C THR A 47 2.37 18.40 3.22
N THR A 48 2.92 19.61 3.23
CA THR A 48 2.39 20.74 2.47
C THR A 48 2.97 20.70 1.07
N TYR A 49 2.10 20.73 0.05
CA TYR A 49 2.49 20.88 -1.34
C TYR A 49 2.29 22.34 -1.76
N LEU A 50 3.36 22.97 -2.23
CA LEU A 50 3.33 24.32 -2.77
C LEU A 50 2.82 24.32 -4.22
N ALA A 51 2.47 25.51 -4.72
CA ALA A 51 2.07 25.67 -6.11
C ALA A 51 3.17 25.17 -7.05
N GLY A 52 2.80 24.27 -7.98
CA GLY A 52 3.72 23.64 -8.93
C GLY A 52 4.33 22.32 -8.44
N GLU A 53 4.17 21.95 -7.17
CA GLU A 53 4.59 20.64 -6.68
C GLU A 53 3.55 19.56 -7.00
N SER A 54 3.96 18.29 -6.91
CA SER A 54 3.10 17.15 -7.24
C SER A 54 3.31 15.99 -6.29
N LEU A 55 2.22 15.29 -5.99
CA LEU A 55 2.25 13.99 -5.33
C LEU A 55 2.47 12.89 -6.38
N ARG A 56 3.36 11.93 -6.08
CA ARG A 56 3.58 10.73 -6.89
C ARG A 56 3.40 9.49 -6.01
N LEU A 57 2.50 8.61 -6.43
CA LEU A 57 2.38 7.26 -5.87
C LEU A 57 3.27 6.29 -6.67
N ILE A 58 4.08 5.51 -5.96
CA ILE A 58 4.88 4.42 -6.53
C ILE A 58 4.39 3.12 -5.90
N VAL A 59 4.08 2.13 -6.73
CA VAL A 59 3.72 0.78 -6.29
C VAL A 59 4.74 -0.19 -6.87
N GLN A 60 5.41 -0.95 -6.00
CA GLN A 60 6.48 -1.86 -6.38
C GLN A 60 6.47 -3.11 -5.48
N GLY A 61 7.04 -4.21 -5.97
CA GLY A 61 7.16 -5.46 -5.22
C GLY A 61 8.37 -5.54 -4.27
N CYS A 62 9.03 -4.43 -3.98
CA CYS A 62 10.15 -4.35 -3.04
C CYS A 62 10.25 -2.95 -2.45
N ASP A 63 11.12 -2.78 -1.46
CA ASP A 63 11.44 -1.47 -0.87
C ASP A 63 11.78 -0.41 -1.94
N ILE A 64 11.12 0.75 -1.86
CA ILE A 64 11.35 1.89 -2.76
C ILE A 64 12.69 2.58 -2.44
N ALA A 65 13.06 2.63 -1.16
CA ALA A 65 14.28 3.28 -0.69
C ALA A 65 15.46 2.31 -0.71
N THR A 66 16.63 2.80 -1.12
CA THR A 66 17.88 2.05 -0.98
C THR A 66 18.46 2.28 0.40
N TYR A 67 18.48 1.24 1.22
CA TYR A 67 19.09 1.29 2.55
C TYR A 67 20.57 0.92 2.51
N PRO A 68 21.44 1.64 3.25
CA PRO A 68 22.90 1.51 3.14
C PRO A 68 23.44 0.20 3.72
N ASN A 69 22.69 -0.50 4.59
CA ASN A 69 23.12 -1.77 5.16
C ASN A 69 21.94 -2.72 5.39
N ILE A 70 22.25 -4.01 5.61
CA ILE A 70 21.24 -5.05 5.80
C ILE A 70 20.41 -4.87 7.08
N LEU A 71 20.95 -4.18 8.08
CA LEU A 71 20.26 -3.90 9.34
C LEU A 71 19.15 -2.85 9.21
N THR A 72 19.21 -2.03 8.16
CA THR A 72 18.23 -0.97 7.86
C THR A 72 17.30 -1.33 6.70
N ARG A 73 17.50 -2.49 6.08
CA ARG A 73 16.57 -3.05 5.09
C ARG A 73 15.42 -3.74 5.80
N HIS A 74 14.20 -3.47 5.34
CA HIS A 74 13.01 -4.14 5.86
C HIS A 74 12.76 -5.50 5.19
N GLU A 75 13.49 -5.80 4.12
CA GLU A 75 13.28 -6.98 3.28
C GLU A 75 14.57 -7.79 3.12
N THR A 76 14.61 -8.99 3.71
CA THR A 76 15.66 -9.99 3.46
C THR A 76 15.16 -11.18 2.63
N GLU A 77 13.85 -11.47 2.66
CA GLU A 77 13.23 -12.58 1.93
C GLU A 77 12.00 -12.13 1.15
N GLN A 78 12.04 -12.28 -0.18
CA GLN A 78 10.97 -11.90 -1.10
C GLN A 78 10.33 -13.15 -1.71
N VAL A 79 8.99 -13.18 -1.76
CA VAL A 79 8.21 -14.28 -2.37
C VAL A 79 7.66 -13.94 -3.76
N ASN A 80 7.92 -12.72 -4.24
CA ASN A 80 7.40 -12.23 -5.51
C ASN A 80 8.10 -12.90 -6.69
N GLN A 81 7.32 -13.30 -7.69
CA GLN A 81 7.81 -13.91 -8.93
C GLN A 81 7.01 -13.38 -10.12
N GLY A 82 7.70 -13.09 -11.23
CA GLY A 82 7.07 -12.64 -12.47
C GLY A 82 6.51 -11.22 -12.40
N TYR A 83 5.42 -10.98 -13.14
CA TYR A 83 4.80 -9.66 -13.28
C TYR A 83 3.64 -9.45 -12.32
N HIS A 84 3.60 -8.29 -11.69
CA HIS A 84 2.46 -7.83 -10.92
C HIS A 84 1.65 -6.83 -11.77
N LYS A 85 0.31 -6.95 -11.75
CA LYS A 85 -0.60 -6.08 -12.49
C LYS A 85 -1.49 -5.31 -11.52
N ILE A 86 -1.63 -4.01 -11.76
CA ILE A 86 -2.56 -3.15 -11.03
C ILE A 86 -3.73 -2.87 -11.97
N TRP A 87 -4.94 -3.20 -11.53
CA TRP A 87 -6.16 -2.97 -12.29
C TRP A 87 -6.76 -1.63 -11.89
N THR A 88 -7.06 -0.77 -12.87
CA THR A 88 -7.66 0.54 -12.64
C THR A 88 -8.81 0.77 -13.63
N GLY A 89 -9.75 1.66 -13.28
CA GLY A 89 -10.88 2.02 -14.13
C GLY A 89 -12.23 1.90 -13.42
N ALA A 90 -13.32 2.02 -14.18
CA ALA A 90 -14.68 1.99 -13.62
C ALA A 90 -14.99 0.69 -12.85
N ASP A 91 -14.53 -0.44 -13.38
CA ASP A 91 -14.75 -1.78 -12.81
C ASP A 91 -13.75 -2.11 -11.69
N HIS A 92 -12.63 -1.39 -11.61
CA HIS A 92 -11.56 -1.60 -10.63
C HIS A 92 -11.13 -0.26 -10.05
N LYS A 93 -11.81 0.16 -8.99
CA LYS A 93 -11.66 1.49 -8.38
C LYS A 93 -10.42 1.59 -7.48
N SER A 94 -9.25 1.18 -7.95
CA SER A 94 -8.00 1.45 -7.22
C SER A 94 -7.78 2.96 -7.08
N HIS A 95 -7.54 3.39 -5.85
CA HIS A 95 -7.45 4.80 -5.49
C HIS A 95 -6.48 5.00 -4.31
N LEU A 96 -6.09 6.25 -4.07
CA LEU A 96 -5.35 6.68 -2.90
C LEU A 96 -6.24 7.63 -2.09
N LEU A 97 -6.49 7.30 -0.81
CA LEU A 97 -7.19 8.19 0.10
C LEU A 97 -6.21 9.19 0.70
N LEU A 98 -6.54 10.48 0.61
CA LEU A 98 -5.73 11.58 1.13
C LEU A 98 -6.56 12.42 2.11
N PRO A 99 -6.12 12.60 3.36
CA PRO A 99 -6.77 13.49 4.30
C PRO A 99 -6.40 14.95 3.97
N ILE A 100 -7.09 15.55 3.00
CA ILE A 100 -6.83 16.93 2.60
C ILE A 100 -7.30 17.87 3.71
N ILE A 101 -6.34 18.49 4.38
CA ILE A 101 -6.59 19.57 5.33
C ILE A 101 -6.56 20.87 4.53
N GLY A 102 -7.68 21.59 4.49
CA GLY A 102 -7.75 22.88 3.81
C GLY A 102 -6.76 23.88 4.40
N SER A 103 -6.15 24.70 3.55
CA SER A 103 -5.29 25.79 3.99
C SER A 103 -6.11 26.91 4.62
N LYS A 104 -5.73 27.35 5.83
CA LYS A 104 -6.07 28.69 6.32
C LYS A 104 -4.99 29.69 5.86
N PHE A 105 -4.79 29.82 4.55
CA PHE A 105 -3.91 30.83 3.97
C PHE A 105 -4.70 31.72 3.05
#